data_AF-A0A1A8RB63-F1
#
_entry.id   AF-A0A1A8RB63-F1
#
_cell.length_a   1.000
_cell.length_b   1.000
_cell.length_c   1.000
_cell.angle_alpha   90.00
_cell.angle_beta   90.00
_cell.angle_gamma   90.00
#
_symmetry.space_group_name_H-M   'P 1'
#
loop_
_entity.id
_entity.type
_entity.pdbx_description
1 polymer ?
#
loop_
_entity_poly.entity_id
_entity_poly.type
_entity_poly.pdbx_seq_one_letter_code
_entity_poly.pdbx_strand_id
1 'polypeptide(L)'
;LARSSLCLIGLFVTFSHPACEAFNLAVEDPAVYSGPEGSYFGYAVDFYLSESASASLVVGAPKANTRQLNVTEGGSVFYCPWSLSQADCHTIDFDTEGDRSVVLNDMLHQ
;
A
#
# COMPACT_ATOMS: atom_id res chain seq x y z
N LEU A 1 -51.49 21.54 8.83
CA LEU A 1 -50.08 21.85 9.17
C LEU A 1 -49.38 20.72 9.90
N ALA A 2 -49.85 20.27 11.08
CA ALA A 2 -49.16 19.25 11.90
C ALA A 2 -48.78 17.94 11.17
N ARG A 3 -49.68 17.37 10.35
CA ARG A 3 -49.42 16.12 9.60
C ARG A 3 -48.34 16.28 8.52
N SER A 4 -48.28 17.45 7.88
CA SER A 4 -47.24 17.77 6.90
C SER A 4 -45.88 17.95 7.57
N SER A 5 -45.86 18.57 8.76
CA SER A 5 -44.64 18.73 9.56
C SER A 5 -44.09 17.39 10.04
N LEU A 6 -44.96 16.47 10.48
CA LEU A 6 -44.59 15.11 10.89
C LEU A 6 -43.99 14.30 9.73
N CYS A 7 -44.54 14.39 8.51
CA CYS A 7 -43.97 13.75 7.33
C CYS A 7 -42.59 14.31 6.96
N LEU A 8 -42.41 15.62 7.01
CA LEU A 8 -41.13 16.26 6.72
C LEU A 8 -40.07 15.84 7.74
N ILE A 9 -40.39 15.85 9.04
CA ILE A 9 -39.48 15.41 10.11
C ILE A 9 -39.10 13.93 9.94
N GLY A 10 -40.06 13.06 9.63
CA GLY A 10 -39.78 11.66 9.32
C GLY A 10 -38.83 11.50 8.12
N LEU A 11 -39.01 12.30 7.07
CA LEU A 11 -38.14 12.30 5.89
C LEU A 11 -36.70 12.71 6.24
N PHE A 12 -36.53 13.75 7.07
CA PHE A 12 -35.22 14.22 7.53
C PHE A 12 -34.49 13.19 8.40
N VAL A 13 -35.20 12.47 9.27
CA VAL A 13 -34.62 11.41 10.13
C VAL A 13 -34.21 10.19 9.31
N THR A 14 -34.89 9.90 8.19
CA THR A 14 -34.47 8.83 7.27
C THR A 14 -33.32 9.22 6.34
N PHE A 15 -33.11 10.52 6.12
CA PHE A 15 -32.02 11.07 5.30
C PHE A 15 -30.76 11.39 6.10
N SER A 16 -30.82 11.37 7.44
CA SER A 16 -29.63 11.48 8.26
C SER A 16 -28.81 10.20 8.11
N HIS A 17 -27.73 10.29 7.34
CA HIS A 17 -26.76 9.21 7.24
C HIS A 17 -26.18 8.98 8.63
N PRO A 18 -26.08 7.73 9.12
CA PRO A 18 -25.28 7.47 10.30
C PRO A 18 -23.86 7.89 9.97
N ALA A 19 -23.41 9.01 10.55
CA ALA A 19 -22.02 9.41 10.51
C ALA A 19 -21.27 8.46 11.46
N CYS A 20 -21.06 7.23 11.01
CA CYS A 20 -20.10 6.34 11.63
C CYS A 20 -18.73 6.81 11.17
N GLU A 21 -18.27 7.89 11.79
CA GLU A 21 -16.93 8.41 11.55
C GLU A 21 -15.94 7.59 12.38
N ALA A 22 -14.73 7.41 11.86
CA ALA A 22 -13.66 6.83 12.66
C ALA A 22 -13.35 7.78 13.82
N PHE A 23 -13.60 7.35 15.04
CA PHE A 23 -13.63 8.27 16.20
C PHE A 23 -12.25 8.51 16.83
N ASN A 24 -11.23 7.74 16.46
CA ASN A 24 -9.91 7.77 17.09
C ASN A 24 -8.73 7.62 16.11
N LEU A 25 -8.95 7.85 14.81
CA LEU A 25 -7.84 7.99 13.85
C LEU A 25 -7.33 9.43 13.90
N ALA A 26 -6.02 9.60 14.08
CA ALA A 26 -5.37 10.91 14.01
C ALA A 26 -5.21 11.32 12.53
N VAL A 27 -6.20 12.04 12.01
CA VAL A 27 -6.27 12.42 10.59
C VAL A 27 -5.50 13.72 10.29
N GLU A 28 -5.19 14.51 11.31
CA GLU A 28 -4.50 15.79 11.17
C GLU A 28 -2.99 15.65 10.91
N ASP A 29 -2.37 14.58 11.41
CA ASP A 29 -0.92 14.31 11.28
C ASP A 29 -0.65 12.82 10.98
N PRO A 30 -1.06 12.32 9.80
CA PRO A 30 -0.80 10.94 9.41
C PRO A 30 0.65 10.75 8.96
N ALA A 31 1.21 9.57 9.21
CA ALA A 31 2.45 9.17 8.54
C ALA A 31 2.17 8.88 7.06
N VAL A 32 2.77 9.66 6.16
CA VAL A 32 2.60 9.52 4.71
C VAL A 32 3.86 8.95 4.09
N TYR A 33 3.73 7.79 3.43
CA TYR A 33 4.80 7.17 2.66
C TYR A 33 4.54 7.31 1.17
N SER A 34 5.60 7.48 0.40
CA SER A 34 5.52 7.64 -1.06
C SER A 34 6.64 6.86 -1.73
N GLY A 35 6.38 6.39 -2.95
CA GLY A 35 7.34 5.67 -3.77
C GLY A 35 7.50 6.29 -5.15
N PRO A 36 8.23 5.61 -6.06
CA PRO A 36 8.45 6.10 -7.42
C PRO A 36 7.14 6.36 -8.17
N GLU A 37 7.10 7.43 -8.95
CA GLU A 37 5.94 7.79 -9.77
C GLU A 37 5.58 6.66 -10.75
N GLY A 38 4.28 6.37 -10.91
CA GLY A 38 3.78 5.35 -11.84
C GLY A 38 4.00 3.89 -11.40
N SER A 39 4.72 3.64 -10.30
CA SER A 39 5.05 2.29 -9.81
C SER A 39 3.89 1.55 -9.13
N TYR A 40 2.80 2.26 -8.85
CA TYR A 40 1.67 1.80 -8.02
C TYR A 40 2.10 1.43 -6.59
N PHE A 41 3.04 2.20 -6.02
CA PHE A 41 3.38 2.10 -4.60
C PHE A 41 2.13 2.21 -3.72
N GLY A 42 1.94 1.24 -2.83
CA GLY A 42 0.74 1.14 -1.99
C GLY A 42 -0.32 0.16 -2.53
N TYR A 43 -0.03 -0.55 -3.62
CA TYR A 43 -0.94 -1.57 -4.17
C TYR A 43 -1.21 -2.72 -3.18
N ALA A 44 -0.20 -3.08 -2.39
CA ALA A 44 -0.32 -4.02 -1.27
C ALA A 44 0.50 -3.49 -0.08
N VAL A 45 -0.02 -3.65 1.13
CA VAL A 45 0.63 -3.17 2.37
C VAL A 45 0.51 -4.22 3.47
N ASP A 46 1.56 -4.35 4.29
CA ASP A 46 1.53 -5.19 5.50
C ASP A 46 2.46 -4.61 6.58
N PHE A 47 2.29 -5.06 7.82
CA PHE A 47 3.20 -4.76 8.92
C PHE A 47 4.37 -5.74 8.94
N TYR A 48 5.54 -5.23 9.30
CA TYR A 48 6.73 -6.05 9.54
C TYR A 48 7.29 -5.76 10.93
N LEU A 49 7.46 -6.82 11.72
CA LEU A 49 8.02 -6.78 13.07
C LEU A 49 9.31 -7.61 13.08
N SER A 50 10.45 -6.93 13.20
CA SER A 50 11.73 -7.60 13.43
C SER A 50 11.98 -7.75 14.93
N GLU A 51 12.61 -8.85 15.35
CA GLU A 51 12.79 -9.25 16.75
C GLU A 51 13.44 -8.18 17.64
N SER A 52 14.18 -7.24 17.05
CA SER A 52 14.95 -6.21 17.77
C SER A 52 14.60 -4.77 17.33
N ALA A 53 13.67 -4.61 16.41
CA ALA A 53 13.38 -3.31 15.79
C ALA A 53 11.97 -2.82 16.15
N SER A 54 11.79 -1.50 16.03
CA SER A 54 10.46 -0.89 15.98
C SER A 54 9.64 -1.48 14.83
N ALA A 55 8.31 -1.39 14.95
CA ALA A 55 7.42 -1.76 13.86
C ALA A 55 7.83 -1.07 12.56
N SER A 56 7.56 -1.73 11.44
CA SER A 56 7.86 -1.23 10.10
C SER A 56 6.71 -1.58 9.17
N LEU A 57 6.65 -0.93 8.02
CA LEU A 57 5.72 -1.26 6.95
C LEU A 57 6.48 -1.94 5.82
N VAL A 58 5.81 -2.86 5.14
CA VAL A 58 6.22 -3.35 3.83
C VAL A 58 5.17 -2.94 2.80
N VAL A 59 5.64 -2.34 1.71
CA VAL A 59 4.76 -1.76 0.70
C VAL A 59 5.13 -2.29 -0.68
N GLY A 60 4.17 -2.92 -1.36
CA GLY A 60 4.32 -3.38 -2.73
C GLY A 60 4.07 -2.27 -3.75
N ALA A 61 4.90 -2.24 -4.79
CA ALA A 61 4.74 -1.40 -5.98
C ALA A 61 4.96 -2.26 -7.24
N PRO A 62 3.90 -2.84 -7.81
CA PRO A 62 4.01 -3.86 -8.86
C PRO A 62 4.58 -3.34 -10.19
N LYS A 63 4.64 -2.02 -10.41
CA LYS A 63 5.25 -1.43 -11.62
C LYS A 63 6.58 -0.71 -11.32
N ALA A 64 7.16 -0.90 -10.15
CA ALA A 64 8.50 -0.37 -9.87
C ALA A 64 9.55 -1.07 -10.76
N ASN A 65 10.51 -0.30 -11.26
CA ASN A 65 11.69 -0.86 -11.91
C ASN A 65 12.61 -1.50 -10.87
N THR A 66 13.27 -2.59 -11.25
CA THR A 66 14.19 -3.35 -10.40
C THR A 66 15.61 -3.29 -10.96
N ARG A 67 16.55 -3.97 -10.30
CA ARG A 67 17.93 -4.16 -10.78
C ARG A 67 18.08 -5.32 -11.76
N GLN A 68 16.99 -6.04 -12.07
CA GLN A 68 17.02 -7.19 -12.96
C GLN A 68 17.29 -6.72 -14.39
N LEU A 69 18.27 -7.34 -15.04
CA LEU A 69 18.65 -7.00 -16.41
C LEU A 69 17.54 -7.43 -17.38
N ASN A 70 17.21 -6.55 -18.33
CA ASN A 70 16.20 -6.77 -19.37
C ASN A 70 14.76 -7.04 -18.86
N VAL A 71 14.46 -6.72 -17.60
CA VAL A 71 13.10 -6.78 -17.05
C VAL A 71 12.59 -5.35 -16.85
N THR A 72 11.45 -5.03 -17.45
CA THR A 72 10.81 -3.71 -17.32
C THR A 72 9.67 -3.80 -16.32
N GLU A 73 9.60 -2.87 -15.36
CA GLU A 73 8.53 -2.82 -14.36
C GLU A 73 8.28 -4.17 -13.64
N GLY A 74 9.36 -4.90 -13.31
CA GLY A 74 9.26 -6.23 -12.68
C GLY A 74 8.59 -6.24 -11.29
N GLY A 75 8.45 -5.06 -10.68
CA GLY A 75 7.82 -4.88 -9.38
C GLY A 75 8.81 -4.97 -8.24
N SER A 76 8.58 -4.19 -7.19
CA SER A 76 9.43 -4.18 -6.00
C SER A 76 8.62 -4.06 -4.72
N VAL A 77 9.21 -4.49 -3.63
CA VAL A 77 8.70 -4.32 -2.28
C VAL A 77 9.63 -3.38 -1.54
N PHE A 78 9.04 -2.42 -0.84
CA PHE A 78 9.74 -1.41 -0.08
C PHE A 78 9.60 -1.70 1.41
N TYR A 79 10.72 -1.72 2.12
CA TYR A 79 10.76 -1.68 3.57
C TYR A 79 10.78 -0.24 4.03
N CYS A 80 9.82 0.12 4.89
CA CYS A 80 9.65 1.46 5.42
C CYS A 80 9.70 1.37 6.96
N PRO A 81 10.83 1.73 7.60
CA PRO A 81 10.88 1.85 9.06
C PRO A 81 9.80 2.80 9.55
N TRP A 82 9.10 2.47 10.63
CA TRP A 82 8.09 3.36 11.18
C TRP A 82 8.72 4.65 11.68
N SER A 83 8.35 5.77 11.08
CA SER A 83 8.83 7.10 11.45
C SER A 83 7.71 8.12 11.35
N LEU A 84 7.66 9.04 12.31
CA LEU A 84 6.73 10.17 12.31
C LEU A 84 7.21 11.34 11.44
N SER A 85 8.48 11.34 11.02
CA SER A 85 9.11 12.50 10.38
C SER A 85 9.87 12.20 9.09
N GLN A 86 10.15 10.93 8.76
CA GLN A 86 10.89 10.54 7.56
C GLN A 86 10.30 9.29 6.91
N ALA A 87 9.80 9.45 5.69
CA ALA A 87 9.29 8.36 4.86
C ALA A 87 10.40 7.71 4.02
N ASP A 88 11.53 7.37 4.65
CA ASP A 88 12.66 6.74 3.95
C ASP A 88 12.39 5.24 3.78
N CYS A 89 11.68 4.91 2.72
CA CYS A 89 11.48 3.55 2.25
C CYS A 89 12.65 3.11 1.35
N HIS A 90 13.12 1.88 1.52
CA HIS A 90 14.14 1.29 0.63
C HIS A 90 13.66 -0.04 0.05
N THR A 91 14.06 -0.32 -1.18
CA THR A 91 13.72 -1.57 -1.86
C THR A 91 14.38 -2.77 -1.19
N ILE A 92 13.61 -3.86 -1.04
CA ILE A 92 14.12 -5.16 -0.62
C ILE A 92 14.51 -5.94 -1.89
N ASP A 93 15.78 -6.28 -2.02
CA ASP A 93 16.30 -7.06 -3.14
C ASP A 93 16.02 -8.55 -2.89
N PHE A 94 14.84 -9.03 -3.33
CA PHE A 94 14.47 -10.46 -3.28
C PHE A 94 15.14 -11.30 -4.37
N ASP A 95 15.14 -10.77 -5.59
CA ASP A 95 15.82 -11.35 -6.75
C ASP A 95 16.41 -10.20 -7.58
N THR A 96 17.67 -10.36 -7.97
CA THR A 96 18.40 -9.37 -8.79
C THR A 96 18.74 -9.90 -10.17
N GLU A 97 18.41 -11.17 -10.43
CA GLU A 97 18.64 -11.81 -11.71
C GLU A 97 17.44 -11.60 -12.64
N GLY A 98 17.72 -11.45 -13.94
CA GLY A 98 16.66 -11.43 -14.96
C GLY A 98 16.21 -12.85 -15.32
N ASP A 99 15.72 -13.01 -16.54
CA ASP A 99 15.30 -14.32 -17.04
C ASP A 99 16.45 -15.35 -16.95
N ARG A 100 16.20 -16.44 -16.22
CA ARG A 100 17.15 -17.55 -16.06
C ARG A 100 16.89 -18.61 -17.11
N SER A 101 17.83 -18.82 -18.02
CA SER A 101 17.80 -20.00 -18.90
C SER A 101 18.30 -21.22 -18.14
N VAL A 102 17.50 -22.28 -18.05
CA VAL A 102 17.90 -23.55 -17.44
C VAL A 102 18.23 -24.55 -18.54
N VAL A 103 19.41 -25.16 -18.49
CA VAL A 103 19.74 -26.28 -19.38
C VAL A 103 19.23 -27.57 -18.74
N LEU A 104 18.25 -28.22 -19.36
CA LEU A 104 17.75 -29.54 -18.95
C LEU A 104 18.02 -30.53 -20.10
N ASN A 105 18.67 -31.65 -19.81
CA ASN A 105 19.01 -32.69 -20.80
C ASN A 105 19.67 -32.11 -22.08
N ASP A 106 20.70 -31.27 -21.91
CA ASP A 106 21.42 -30.60 -23.00
C ASP A 106 20.56 -29.68 -23.89
N MET A 107 19.34 -29.34 -23.45
CA MET A 107 18.43 -28.42 -24.13
C MET A 107 18.28 -27.15 -23.30
N LEU A 108 18.43 -25.99 -23.95
CA LEU A 108 18.21 -24.69 -23.33
C LEU A 108 16.70 -24.45 -23.18
N HIS A 109 16.23 -24.28 -21.94
CA HIS A 109 14.88 -23.86 -21.62
C HIS A 109 14.90 -22.43 -21.08
N GLN A 110 13.90 -21.65 -21.44
CA GLN A 110 13.66 -20.28 -20.96
C GLN A 110 12.35 -20.25 -20.19
#